data_AF-A0A3M8D4N7-F1
#
_entry.id   AF-A0A3M8D4N7-F1
#
_cell.length_a   1.000
_cell.length_b   1.000
_cell.length_c   1.000
_cell.angle_alpha   90.00
_cell.angle_beta   90.00
_cell.angle_gamma   90.00
#
_symmetry.space_group_name_H-M   'P 1'
#
loop_
_entity.id
_entity.type
_entity.pdbx_description
1 polymer ?
#
loop_
_entity_poly.entity_id
_entity_poly.type
_entity_poly.pdbx_seq_one_letter_code
_entity_poly.pdbx_strand_id
1 'polypeptide(L)'
;MAGCVIIVEGKTDKERLLKILAEPVTILCTYGTYSSERGEELLLQAQDADEIYLFTDEDFSGKKLRAHLMEDFPRGVHLHTQKMYGEVANTPLSVLAEILDRAGLAVNMEHLEPD
;
A
#
# COMPACT_ATOMS: atom_id res chain seq x y z
N MET A 1 -3.64 -8.02 -19.46
CA MET A 1 -2.85 -6.84 -19.05
C MET A 1 -2.55 -7.08 -17.60
N ALA A 2 -1.29 -7.37 -17.30
CA ALA A 2 -0.83 -7.38 -15.93
C ALA A 2 -0.72 -5.91 -15.48
N GLY A 3 -0.99 -5.65 -14.20
CA GLY A 3 -1.18 -4.31 -13.66
C GLY A 3 -0.62 -4.19 -12.26
N CYS A 4 -0.64 -2.99 -11.70
CA CYS A 4 -0.07 -2.72 -10.39
C CYS A 4 -1.02 -3.19 -9.26
N VAL A 5 -0.44 -3.81 -8.24
CA VAL A 5 -1.13 -4.16 -6.99
C VAL A 5 -0.52 -3.39 -5.83
N ILE A 6 -1.34 -2.77 -4.99
CA ILE A 6 -0.93 -2.22 -3.69
C ILE A 6 -1.57 -3.07 -2.58
N ILE A 7 -0.75 -3.54 -1.64
CA ILE A 7 -1.18 -4.24 -0.44
C ILE A 7 -1.12 -3.29 0.76
N VAL A 8 -2.24 -3.11 1.45
CA VAL A 8 -2.42 -2.22 2.62
C VAL A 8 -3.00 -2.96 3.83
N GLU A 9 -2.96 -2.37 5.02
CA GLU A 9 -3.49 -2.97 6.25
C GLU A 9 -5.02 -2.99 6.30
N GLY A 10 -5.63 -1.83 6.09
CA GLY A 10 -7.04 -1.58 6.33
C GLY A 10 -7.84 -1.12 5.13
N LYS A 11 -9.16 -1.04 5.32
CA LYS A 11 -10.09 -0.46 4.34
C LYS A 11 -9.89 1.05 4.21
N THR A 12 -9.64 1.73 5.33
CA THR A 12 -9.41 3.18 5.34
C THR A 12 -8.22 3.56 4.48
N ASP A 13 -7.12 2.80 4.54
CA ASP A 13 -5.95 3.03 3.70
C ASP A 13 -6.33 2.92 2.22
N LYS A 14 -7.00 1.82 1.85
CA LYS A 14 -7.50 1.61 0.50
C LYS A 14 -8.37 2.78 0.02
N GLU A 15 -9.32 3.23 0.82
CA GLU A 15 -10.21 4.34 0.48
C GLU A 15 -9.46 5.66 0.30
N ARG A 16 -8.38 5.89 1.05
CA ARG A 16 -7.53 7.07 0.89
C ARG A 16 -6.71 7.00 -0.39
N LEU A 17 -6.05 5.87 -0.65
CA LEU A 17 -5.23 5.70 -1.86
C LEU A 17 -6.08 5.79 -3.13
N LEU A 18 -7.31 5.26 -3.13
CA LEU A 18 -8.23 5.37 -4.28
C LEU A 18 -8.63 6.82 -4.62
N LYS A 19 -8.56 7.76 -3.67
CA LYS A 19 -8.78 9.18 -3.97
C LYS A 19 -7.59 9.79 -4.72
N ILE A 20 -6.40 9.25 -4.48
CA ILE A 20 -5.14 9.81 -4.94
C ILE A 20 -4.73 9.25 -6.30
N LEU A 21 -4.92 7.96 -6.53
CA LEU A 21 -4.46 7.27 -7.73
C LEU A 21 -5.19 7.75 -8.99
N ALA A 22 -4.43 8.04 -10.04
CA ALA A 22 -4.91 8.49 -11.34
C ALA A 22 -4.80 7.40 -12.44
N GLU A 23 -4.48 6.17 -12.04
CA GLU A 23 -4.39 5.01 -12.92
C GLU A 23 -5.08 3.78 -12.29
N PRO A 24 -5.46 2.76 -13.08
CA PRO A 24 -6.09 1.57 -12.55
C PRO A 24 -5.08 0.75 -11.72
N VAL A 25 -5.29 0.72 -10.41
CA VAL A 25 -4.49 -0.08 -9.46
C VAL A 25 -5.39 -0.99 -8.65
N THR A 26 -4.99 -2.24 -8.50
CA THR A 26 -5.68 -3.19 -7.62
C THR A 26 -5.19 -2.98 -6.19
N ILE A 27 -6.11 -2.70 -5.25
CA ILE A 27 -5.75 -2.55 -3.83
C ILE A 27 -6.32 -3.70 -3.00
N LEU A 28 -5.42 -4.46 -2.38
CA LEU A 28 -5.71 -5.59 -1.50
C LEU A 28 -5.47 -5.19 -0.04
N CYS A 29 -6.40 -5.51 0.85
CA CYS A 29 -6.23 -5.24 2.29
C CYS A 29 -5.81 -6.52 3.01
N THR A 30 -4.89 -6.46 3.97
CA THR A 30 -4.53 -7.63 4.79
C THR A 30 -5.55 -7.88 5.91
N TYR A 31 -6.29 -6.84 6.33
CA TYR A 31 -7.25 -6.85 7.44
C TYR A 31 -6.62 -7.18 8.80
N GLY A 32 -5.45 -6.61 9.06
CA GLY A 32 -4.76 -6.73 10.35
C GLY A 32 -3.97 -8.03 10.46
N THR A 33 -4.40 -8.96 11.33
CA THR A 33 -3.64 -10.18 11.63
C THR A 33 -3.31 -10.98 10.36
N TYR A 34 -2.02 -11.16 10.10
CA TYR A 34 -1.53 -11.85 8.93
C TYR A 34 -1.34 -13.35 9.24
N SER A 35 -2.34 -14.16 8.89
CA SER A 35 -2.24 -15.62 8.95
C SER A 35 -1.59 -16.18 7.67
N SER A 36 -1.08 -17.41 7.74
CA SER A 36 -0.56 -18.11 6.55
C SER A 36 -1.62 -18.25 5.45
N GLU A 37 -2.87 -18.56 5.82
CA GLU A 37 -4.01 -18.61 4.89
C GLU A 37 -4.20 -17.25 4.19
N ARG A 38 -4.09 -16.15 4.93
CA ARG A 38 -4.22 -14.80 4.34
C ARG A 38 -3.08 -14.49 3.37
N GLY A 39 -1.86 -14.93 3.68
CA GLY A 39 -0.72 -14.79 2.77
C GLY A 39 -0.92 -15.57 1.47
N GLU A 40 -1.36 -16.82 1.56
CA GLU A 40 -1.68 -17.64 0.38
C GLU A 40 -2.77 -17.01 -0.50
N GLU A 41 -3.83 -16.47 0.11
CA GLU A 41 -4.88 -15.75 -0.62
C GLU A 41 -4.33 -14.52 -1.36
N LEU A 42 -3.47 -13.72 -0.69
CA LEU A 42 -2.89 -12.52 -1.30
C LEU A 42 -1.94 -12.88 -2.44
N LEU A 43 -1.14 -13.94 -2.29
CA LEU A 43 -0.26 -14.46 -3.34
C LEU A 43 -1.07 -14.85 -4.58
N LEU A 44 -2.19 -15.58 -4.39
CA LEU A 44 -3.08 -15.95 -5.48
C LEU A 44 -3.72 -14.71 -6.14
N GLN A 45 -4.15 -13.73 -5.35
CA GLN A 45 -4.76 -12.50 -5.86
C GLN A 45 -3.79 -11.59 -6.62
N ALA A 46 -2.51 -11.61 -6.26
CA ALA A 46 -1.46 -10.79 -6.86
C ALA A 46 -0.60 -11.55 -7.90
N GLN A 47 -0.90 -12.81 -8.20
CA GLN A 47 -0.06 -13.67 -9.05
C GLN A 47 0.18 -13.12 -10.48
N ASP A 48 -0.80 -12.37 -11.01
CA ASP A 48 -0.80 -11.81 -12.36
C ASP A 48 -0.36 -10.33 -12.37
N ALA A 49 0.13 -9.81 -11.24
CA ALA A 49 0.61 -8.43 -11.13
C ALA A 49 2.02 -8.29 -11.71
N ASP A 50 2.24 -7.25 -12.52
CA ASP A 50 3.58 -6.90 -12.99
C ASP A 50 4.42 -6.28 -11.86
N GLU A 51 3.76 -5.45 -11.04
CA GLU A 51 4.38 -4.72 -9.94
C GLU A 51 3.52 -4.82 -8.68
N ILE A 52 4.18 -5.08 -7.56
CA ILE A 52 3.54 -5.21 -6.24
C ILE A 52 4.15 -4.18 -5.31
N TYR A 53 3.31 -3.37 -4.67
CA TYR A 53 3.69 -2.38 -3.68
C TYR A 53 3.15 -2.80 -2.31
N LEU A 54 4.01 -2.75 -1.29
CA LEU A 54 3.67 -3.06 0.09
C LEU A 54 3.62 -1.73 0.87
N PHE A 55 2.43 -1.19 1.10
CA PHE A 55 2.26 0.10 1.78
C PHE A 55 1.68 -0.13 3.18
N THR A 56 2.57 -0.23 4.17
CA THR A 56 2.20 -0.51 5.56
C THR A 56 2.54 0.63 6.50
N ASP A 57 1.93 0.58 7.68
CA ASP A 57 2.06 1.59 8.73
C ASP A 57 3.50 1.63 9.30
N GLU A 58 3.86 2.78 9.87
CA GLU A 58 5.11 3.01 10.60
C GLU A 58 4.89 2.92 12.12
N ASP A 59 4.12 1.92 12.54
CA ASP A 59 3.87 1.57 13.93
C ASP A 59 4.38 0.15 14.27
N PHE A 60 4.04 -0.38 15.45
CA PHE A 60 4.49 -1.72 15.83
C PHE A 60 3.81 -2.84 15.03
N SER A 61 2.53 -2.69 14.70
CA SER A 61 1.74 -3.70 13.99
C SER A 61 2.15 -3.77 12.52
N GLY A 62 2.27 -2.61 11.86
CA GLY A 62 2.70 -2.49 10.48
C GLY A 62 4.13 -2.97 10.25
N LYS A 63 5.02 -2.85 11.25
CA LYS A 63 6.37 -3.46 11.19
C LYS A 63 6.35 -4.97 11.20
N LYS A 64 5.46 -5.58 12.01
CA LYS A 64 5.30 -7.04 12.01
C LYS A 64 4.69 -7.53 10.70
N LEU A 65 3.65 -6.86 10.22
CA LEU A 65 3.05 -7.20 8.94
C LEU A 65 4.08 -7.08 7.81
N ARG A 66 4.88 -6.02 7.80
CA ARG A 66 5.93 -5.82 6.79
C ARG A 66 6.89 -7.00 6.75
N ALA A 67 7.29 -7.54 7.89
CA ALA A 67 8.18 -8.71 7.92
C ALA A 67 7.56 -9.92 7.22
N HIS A 68 6.27 -10.20 7.45
CA HIS A 68 5.56 -11.28 6.77
C HIS A 68 5.39 -11.03 5.27
N LEU A 69 4.98 -9.82 4.88
CA LEU A 69 4.84 -9.46 3.46
C LEU A 69 6.18 -9.52 2.71
N MET A 70 7.30 -9.26 3.37
CA MET A 70 8.64 -9.39 2.77
C MET A 70 9.02 -10.83 2.46
N GLU A 71 8.54 -11.79 3.27
CA GLU A 71 8.75 -13.22 3.03
C GLU A 71 7.91 -13.69 1.83
N ASP A 72 6.64 -13.26 1.76
CA ASP A 72 5.72 -13.66 0.69
C ASP A 72 5.99 -12.93 -0.64
N PHE A 73 6.34 -11.64 -0.58
CA PHE A 73 6.55 -10.78 -1.73
C PHE A 73 7.98 -10.21 -1.74
N PRO A 74 9.02 -11.04 -1.95
CA PRO A 74 10.43 -10.62 -1.87
C PRO A 74 10.85 -9.61 -2.96
N ARG A 75 10.00 -9.41 -3.98
CA ARG A 75 10.19 -8.42 -5.05
C ARG A 75 9.27 -7.20 -4.91
N GLY A 76 8.47 -7.13 -3.85
CA GLY A 76 7.57 -6.01 -3.62
C GLY A 76 8.33 -4.70 -3.38
N VAL A 77 7.81 -3.59 -3.89
CA VAL A 77 8.32 -2.25 -3.60
C VAL A 77 7.74 -1.78 -2.27
N HIS A 78 8.60 -1.46 -1.31
CA HIS A 78 8.15 -1.13 0.04
C HIS A 78 7.90 0.36 0.19
N LEU A 79 6.64 0.70 0.48
CA LEU A 79 6.21 2.04 0.82
C LEU A 79 5.87 2.09 2.32
N HIS A 80 6.09 3.25 2.91
CA HIS A 80 5.75 3.49 4.31
C HIS A 80 5.46 4.96 4.53
N THR A 81 4.52 5.23 5.42
CA THR A 81 4.31 6.59 5.89
C THR A 81 5.43 7.00 6.84
N GLN A 82 5.51 8.29 7.16
CA GLN A 82 6.46 8.80 8.14
C GLN A 82 6.00 8.44 9.56
N LYS A 83 6.96 8.17 10.44
CA LYS A 83 6.74 7.84 11.85
C LYS A 83 5.87 8.86 12.61
N MET A 84 5.85 10.12 12.18
CA MET A 84 5.01 11.17 12.78
C MET A 84 3.51 10.97 12.54
N TYR A 85 3.13 10.30 11.45
CA TYR A 85 1.73 9.98 11.14
C TYR A 85 1.31 8.62 11.69
N GLY A 86 2.27 7.69 11.83
CA GLY A 86 2.06 6.35 12.35
C GLY A 86 1.34 5.46 11.35
N GLU A 87 0.12 5.82 10.97
CA GLU A 87 -0.76 5.04 10.10
C GLU A 87 -0.97 5.74 8.75
N VAL A 88 -1.12 4.96 7.68
CA VAL A 88 -1.51 5.44 6.35
C VAL A 88 -2.85 6.18 6.44
N ALA A 89 -3.78 5.66 7.23
CA ALA A 89 -5.07 6.28 7.54
C ALA A 89 -4.97 7.73 8.06
N ASN A 90 -3.91 8.06 8.80
CA ASN A 90 -3.70 9.37 9.45
C ASN A 90 -2.77 10.30 8.67
N THR A 91 -2.19 9.81 7.56
CA THR A 91 -1.21 10.57 6.77
C THR A 91 -1.91 11.52 5.81
N PRO A 92 -1.58 12.82 5.76
CA PRO A 92 -2.17 13.79 4.82
C PRO A 92 -2.19 13.26 3.38
N LEU A 93 -3.25 13.58 2.63
CA LEU A 93 -3.39 13.07 1.25
C LEU A 93 -2.22 13.52 0.38
N SER A 94 -1.72 14.74 0.60
CA SER A 94 -0.56 15.27 -0.09
C SER A 94 0.73 14.52 0.13
N VAL A 95 0.98 14.10 1.37
CA VAL A 95 2.12 13.26 1.70
C VAL A 95 1.98 11.87 1.08
N LEU A 96 0.77 11.29 1.09
CA LEU A 96 0.51 10.00 0.44
C LEU A 96 0.70 10.09 -1.08
N ALA A 97 0.24 11.17 -1.72
CA ALA A 97 0.43 11.41 -3.14
C ALA A 97 1.90 11.54 -3.52
N GLU A 98 2.69 12.28 -2.74
CA GLU A 98 4.14 12.40 -2.95
C GLU A 98 4.86 11.04 -2.84
N ILE A 99 4.44 10.18 -1.91
CA ILE A 99 5.00 8.83 -1.75
C ILE A 99 4.71 7.97 -2.98
N LEU A 100 3.45 7.97 -3.46
CA LEU A 100 3.02 7.17 -4.61
C LEU A 100 3.65 7.67 -5.92
N ASP A 101 3.70 9.00 -6.13
CA ASP A 101 4.32 9.63 -7.30
C ASP A 101 5.81 9.27 -7.40
N ARG A 102 6.53 9.34 -6.27
CA ARG A 102 7.95 8.91 -6.20
C ARG A 102 8.14 7.42 -6.47
N ALA A 103 7.12 6.61 -6.20
CA ALA A 103 7.13 5.18 -6.48
C ALA A 103 6.82 4.85 -7.95
N GLY A 104 6.55 5.87 -8.77
CA GLY A 104 6.24 5.76 -10.19
C GLY A 104 4.75 5.59 -10.51
N LEU A 105 3.87 5.69 -9.50
CA LEU A 105 2.43 5.59 -9.69
C LEU A 105 1.84 6.96 -10.05
N ALA A 106 0.94 6.99 -11.04
CA ALA A 106 0.23 8.19 -11.42
C ALA A 106 -0.76 8.63 -10.33
N VAL A 107 -0.69 9.90 -9.93
CA VAL A 107 -1.56 10.51 -8.92
C VAL A 107 -2.31 11.73 -9.46
N ASN A 108 -3.47 12.04 -8.86
CA ASN A 108 -4.24 13.23 -9.16
C ASN A 108 -3.46 14.47 -8.67
N MET A 109 -3.18 15.41 -9.58
CA MET A 109 -2.37 16.59 -9.29
C MET A 109 -2.95 17.48 -8.18
N GLU A 110 -4.27 17.49 -8.00
CA GLU A 110 -4.93 18.23 -6.90
C GLU A 110 -4.49 17.77 -5.51
N HIS A 111 -3.99 16.54 -5.40
CA HIS A 111 -3.46 15.99 -4.17
C HIS A 111 -1.95 16.17 -4.03
N LEU A 112 -1.23 16.81 -4.95
CA LEU A 112 0.20 17.12 -4.74
C LEU A 112 0.43 18.47 -4.07
N GLU A 113 -0.60 19.31 -3.97
CA GLU A 113 -0.54 20.57 -3.26
C GLU A 113 -0.75 20.34 -1.75
N PRO A 114 0.03 21.00 -0.86
CA PRO A 114 -0.18 20.88 0.58
C PRO A 114 -1.54 21.46 0.99
N ASP A 115 -2.24 20.76 1.88
CA ASP A 115 -3.54 21.14 2.45
C ASP A 115 -3.49 22.48 3.22
#